data_AF-A0AAV8EWY2-F1
#
_entry.id   AF-A0AAV8EWY2-F1
#
_cell.length_a   1.000
_cell.length_b   1.000
_cell.length_c   1.000
_cell.angle_alpha   90.00
_cell.angle_beta   90.00
_cell.angle_gamma   90.00
#
_symmetry.space_group_name_H-M   'P 1'
#
loop_
_entity.id
_entity.type
_entity.pdbx_description
1 polymer ?
#
loop_
_entity_poly.entity_id
_entity_poly.type
_entity_poly.pdbx_seq_one_letter_code
_entity_poly.pdbx_strand_id
1 'polypeptide(L)'
;MGILSQRVERSEIKAGDHIYTWRAVFTYSHHGIYVGGSKVVHFTRKKDSESSNLNPDPLPSSCPTFPDCGFQRPDSGVILTCLDCFLNKGSLYQFEYGVHPSVFLAKLRGGTCTIAQADPHETVVHRAMYLLQNGFGNYDVFENNCEDFAIYCKTGLLPLDDDQGIGRSGQASAVVGMPLAALLSTPFKLLVGGPVGMATVTAGMYCAGRYITDVGVRKDVMKVEVEHLAAHLGWRESGGERDLIDLGEDEEAVESEVVVLEEEEQLDEEEENRRKKRRII
;
A
#
# COMPACT_ATOMS: atom_id res chain seq x y z
N MET A 1 -7.13 24.01 -14.34
CA MET A 1 -6.22 22.94 -14.80
C MET A 1 -6.85 22.25 -16.01
N GLY A 2 -6.13 22.17 -17.13
CA GLY A 2 -6.68 21.67 -18.40
C GLY A 2 -6.74 20.15 -18.46
N ILE A 3 -7.66 19.63 -19.28
CA ILE A 3 -7.87 18.20 -19.51
C ILE A 3 -6.62 17.51 -20.12
N LEU A 4 -5.69 18.28 -20.69
CA LEU A 4 -4.61 17.78 -21.55
C LEU A 4 -3.25 17.57 -20.86
N SER A 5 -2.97 18.25 -19.74
CA SER A 5 -1.69 18.09 -19.03
C SER A 5 -1.77 18.59 -17.60
N GLN A 6 -1.16 17.85 -16.68
CA GLN A 6 -0.98 18.23 -15.27
C GLN A 6 0.30 19.05 -15.06
N ARG A 7 0.96 19.47 -16.15
CA ARG A 7 2.20 20.23 -16.08
C ARG A 7 1.92 21.61 -15.49
N VAL A 8 2.77 22.02 -14.55
CA VAL A 8 2.65 23.30 -13.85
C VAL A 8 3.99 24.02 -13.82
N GLU A 9 3.94 25.34 -13.67
CA GLU A 9 5.09 26.17 -13.39
C GLU A 9 5.43 26.20 -11.89
N ARG A 10 6.67 26.56 -11.56
CA ARG A 10 7.15 26.63 -10.17
C ARG A 10 6.43 27.70 -9.35
N SER A 11 5.90 28.72 -10.00
CA SER A 11 5.12 29.80 -9.40
C SER A 11 3.70 29.36 -9.01
N GLU A 12 3.20 28.26 -9.58
CA GLU A 12 1.84 27.79 -9.37
C GLU A 12 1.72 26.82 -8.19
N ILE A 13 2.83 26.18 -7.80
CA ILE A 13 2.87 25.23 -6.68
C ILE A 13 2.97 25.92 -5.32
N LYS A 14 2.30 25.34 -4.32
CA LYS A 14 2.24 25.80 -2.93
C LYS A 14 2.64 24.68 -1.99
N ALA A 15 3.15 25.03 -0.82
CA ALA A 15 3.42 24.05 0.22
C ALA A 15 2.16 23.21 0.48
N GLY A 16 2.31 21.88 0.55
CA GLY A 16 1.22 20.91 0.64
C GLY A 16 0.74 20.36 -0.70
N ASP A 17 1.31 20.79 -1.83
CA ASP A 17 1.02 20.20 -3.13
C ASP A 17 1.74 18.86 -3.31
N HIS A 18 1.00 17.87 -3.81
CA HIS A 18 1.56 16.63 -4.31
C HIS A 18 2.02 16.88 -5.75
N ILE A 19 3.33 16.83 -5.93
CA ILE A 19 3.97 17.01 -7.22
C ILE A 19 4.59 15.70 -7.69
N TYR A 20 4.75 15.57 -8.99
CA TYR A 20 5.42 14.43 -9.57
C TYR A 20 6.20 14.82 -10.82
N THR A 21 7.07 13.92 -11.24
CA THR A 21 7.86 14.08 -12.45
C THR A 21 8.03 12.73 -13.15
N TRP A 22 7.91 12.71 -14.48
CA TRP A 22 8.13 11.50 -15.25
C TRP A 22 9.61 11.16 -15.34
N ARG A 23 9.93 9.87 -15.22
CA ARG A 23 11.28 9.31 -15.22
C ARG A 23 11.44 8.28 -16.33
N ALA A 24 12.71 7.96 -16.63
CA ALA A 24 13.11 6.93 -17.60
C ALA A 24 12.26 6.92 -18.89
N VAL A 25 12.14 8.09 -19.54
CA VAL A 25 11.34 8.27 -20.77
C VAL A 25 9.85 7.92 -20.56
N PHE A 26 9.25 8.46 -19.50
CA PHE A 26 7.82 8.29 -19.17
C PHE A 26 7.44 6.83 -18.85
N THR A 27 8.37 6.00 -18.38
CA THR A 27 8.01 4.66 -17.89
C THR A 27 7.31 4.75 -16.55
N TYR A 28 7.73 5.66 -15.66
CA TYR A 28 7.10 5.86 -14.34
C TYR A 28 7.11 7.32 -13.88
N SER A 29 6.25 7.67 -12.93
CA SER A 29 6.29 8.95 -12.22
C SER A 29 6.92 8.80 -10.83
N HIS A 30 7.79 9.75 -10.47
CA HIS A 30 8.30 9.90 -9.12
C HIS A 30 7.52 10.99 -8.38
N HIS A 31 7.03 10.67 -7.20
CA HIS A 31 6.05 11.47 -6.45
C HIS A 31 6.65 12.07 -5.18
N GLY A 32 6.15 13.22 -4.76
CA GLY A 32 6.59 13.90 -3.55
C GLY A 32 5.66 15.03 -3.11
N ILE A 33 5.85 15.49 -1.87
CA ILE A 33 5.13 16.62 -1.30
C ILE A 33 6.03 17.85 -1.32
N TYR A 34 5.60 18.91 -2.01
CA TYR A 34 6.28 20.20 -1.95
C TYR A 34 6.02 20.84 -0.59
N VAL A 35 7.07 21.19 0.15
CA VAL A 35 6.98 21.75 1.52
C VAL A 35 7.34 23.24 1.57
N GLY A 36 7.47 23.89 0.41
CA GLY A 36 7.87 25.30 0.29
C GLY A 36 9.39 25.49 0.21
N GLY A 37 9.82 26.72 -0.10
CA GLY A 37 11.24 27.08 -0.13
C GLY A 37 12.09 26.21 -1.06
N SER A 38 11.53 25.81 -2.21
CA SER A 38 12.15 24.91 -3.19
C SER A 38 12.51 23.53 -2.63
N LYS A 39 11.76 23.01 -1.64
CA LYS A 39 12.01 21.71 -1.01
C LYS A 39 10.87 20.73 -1.21
N VAL A 40 11.22 19.46 -1.30
CA VAL A 40 10.30 18.34 -1.54
C VAL A 40 10.64 17.22 -0.57
N VAL A 41 9.64 16.70 0.13
CA VAL A 41 9.77 15.47 0.91
C VAL A 41 9.17 14.34 0.08
N HIS A 42 9.91 13.24 -0.08
CA HIS A 42 9.46 12.09 -0.86
C HIS A 42 10.03 10.78 -0.33
N PHE A 43 9.41 9.68 -0.71
CA PHE A 43 9.89 8.34 -0.37
C PHE A 43 10.83 7.81 -1.47
N THR A 44 11.88 7.10 -1.06
CA THR A 44 12.88 6.45 -1.92
C THR A 44 13.30 5.12 -1.30
N ARG A 45 13.82 4.19 -2.11
CA ARG A 45 14.32 2.90 -1.62
C ARG A 45 15.45 3.11 -0.60
N LYS A 46 15.45 2.29 0.45
CA LYS A 46 16.59 2.15 1.36
C LYS A 46 17.82 1.71 0.55
N LYS A 47 18.95 2.34 0.80
CA LYS A 47 20.22 1.94 0.20
C LYS A 47 20.74 0.75 0.99
N ASP A 48 20.24 -0.45 0.69
CA ASP A 48 20.80 -1.66 1.28
C ASP A 48 22.23 -1.80 0.76
N SER A 49 23.18 -1.91 1.68
CA SER A 49 24.62 -1.93 1.40
C SER A 49 25.08 -3.17 0.64
N GLU A 50 24.20 -4.09 0.25
CA GLU A 50 24.57 -5.31 -0.47
C GLU A 50 23.61 -5.63 -1.62
N SER A 51 24.16 -5.64 -2.84
CA SER A 51 23.63 -6.31 -4.04
C SER A 51 22.27 -5.87 -4.61
N SER A 52 22.27 -4.85 -5.47
CA SER A 52 21.44 -4.92 -6.69
C SER A 52 22.11 -4.16 -7.83
N ASN A 53 22.49 -4.90 -8.89
CA ASN A 53 23.12 -4.40 -10.13
C ASN A 53 22.14 -3.64 -11.05
N LEU A 54 21.12 -2.97 -10.49
CA LEU A 54 20.22 -2.11 -11.22
C LEU A 54 20.55 -0.69 -10.79
N ASN A 55 21.16 0.10 -11.69
CA ASN A 55 21.62 1.47 -11.45
C ASN A 55 20.59 2.25 -10.62
N PRO A 56 20.80 2.46 -9.30
CA PRO A 56 19.96 3.37 -8.56
C PRO A 56 20.11 4.74 -9.20
N ASP A 57 19.00 5.48 -9.37
CA ASP A 57 19.07 6.89 -9.75
C ASP A 57 20.09 7.54 -8.81
N PRO A 58 21.22 8.05 -9.32
CA PRO A 58 22.27 8.54 -8.46
C PRO A 58 21.68 9.71 -7.67
N LEU A 59 21.52 9.54 -6.35
CA LEU A 59 21.31 10.68 -5.48
C LEU A 59 22.41 11.68 -5.85
N PRO A 60 22.06 12.93 -6.18
CA PRO A 60 23.04 13.89 -6.66
C PRO A 60 24.14 14.00 -5.60
N SER A 61 25.37 13.70 -6.03
CA SER A 61 26.59 13.88 -5.25
C SER A 61 26.64 15.35 -4.82
N SER A 62 26.23 15.63 -3.58
CA SER A 62 26.05 16.96 -2.97
C SER A 62 25.24 17.97 -3.81
N CYS A 63 24.08 18.38 -3.31
CA CYS A 63 23.40 19.54 -3.88
C CYS A 63 24.24 20.81 -3.65
N PRO A 64 24.63 21.56 -4.69
CA PRO A 64 25.46 22.75 -4.52
C PRO A 64 24.70 23.93 -3.89
N THR A 65 23.37 23.92 -3.97
CA THR A 65 22.52 25.08 -3.65
C THR A 65 21.85 24.97 -2.28
N PHE A 66 21.55 23.74 -1.83
CA PHE A 66 20.78 23.49 -0.62
C PHE A 66 21.55 22.52 0.29
N PRO A 67 22.15 23.01 1.41
CA PRO A 67 22.95 22.17 2.31
C PRO A 67 22.18 21.01 2.94
N ASP A 68 20.87 21.15 3.09
CA ASP A 68 19.95 20.16 3.66
C ASP A 68 19.34 19.22 2.60
N CYS A 69 19.64 19.43 1.31
CA CYS A 69 19.16 18.54 0.26
C CYS A 69 19.91 17.20 0.32
N GLY A 70 19.13 16.13 0.41
CA GLY A 70 19.61 14.78 0.69
C GLY A 70 19.48 14.40 2.16
N PHE A 71 18.90 15.26 3.01
CA PHE A 71 18.66 14.92 4.40
C PHE A 71 17.70 13.72 4.51
N GLN A 72 18.16 12.69 5.20
CA GLN A 72 17.46 11.43 5.42
C GLN A 72 17.87 10.88 6.79
N ARG A 73 16.90 10.39 7.57
CA ARG A 73 17.20 9.68 8.81
C ARG A 73 17.81 8.31 8.50
N PRO A 74 18.72 7.79 9.36
CA PRO A 74 19.12 6.39 9.28
C PRO A 74 17.90 5.47 9.23
N ASP A 75 17.93 4.46 8.38
CA ASP A 75 16.86 3.46 8.20
C ASP A 75 15.50 3.98 7.73
N SER A 76 15.37 5.26 7.35
CA SER A 76 14.14 5.82 6.76
C SER A 76 14.21 5.85 5.24
N GLY A 77 13.15 5.44 4.54
CA GLY A 77 13.00 5.67 3.10
C GLY A 77 12.59 7.12 2.74
N VAL A 78 12.23 7.95 3.72
CA VAL A 78 11.77 9.32 3.51
C VAL A 78 12.95 10.29 3.49
N ILE A 79 13.06 11.07 2.42
CA ILE A 79 14.17 11.99 2.16
C ILE A 79 13.65 13.39 1.84
N LEU A 80 14.41 14.41 2.26
CA LEU A 80 14.22 15.81 1.89
C LEU A 80 15.20 16.17 0.78
N THR A 81 14.69 16.68 -0.34
CA THR A 81 15.51 17.18 -1.44
C THR A 81 15.08 18.58 -1.87
N CYS A 82 15.93 19.28 -2.61
CA CYS A 82 15.49 20.47 -3.32
C CYS A 82 14.66 20.07 -4.56
N LEU A 83 13.85 21.00 -5.06
CA LEU A 83 12.99 20.78 -6.22
C LEU A 83 13.78 20.38 -7.47
N ASP A 84 15.00 20.90 -7.67
CA ASP A 84 15.81 20.56 -8.84
C ASP A 84 16.34 19.12 -8.79
N CYS A 85 16.80 18.69 -7.62
CA CYS A 85 17.23 17.32 -7.37
C CYS A 85 16.04 16.35 -7.46
N PHE A 86 14.89 16.73 -6.91
CA PHE A 86 13.64 15.98 -7.08
C PHE A 86 13.21 15.88 -8.54
N LEU A 87 13.42 16.90 -9.36
CA LEU A 87 13.02 16.88 -10.77
C LEU A 87 14.02 16.14 -11.66
N ASN A 88 15.30 16.07 -11.31
CA ASN A 88 16.38 15.45 -12.12
C ASN A 88 16.27 15.81 -13.62
N LYS A 89 16.18 17.11 -13.93
CA LYS A 89 15.97 17.68 -15.28
C LYS A 89 14.62 17.34 -15.95
N GLY A 90 13.75 16.63 -15.26
CA GLY A 90 12.37 16.35 -15.66
C GLY A 90 11.45 17.57 -15.57
N SER A 91 10.25 17.41 -16.12
CA SER A 91 9.19 18.42 -16.00
C SER A 91 8.41 18.27 -14.70
N LEU A 92 7.88 19.37 -14.19
CA LEU A 92 7.07 19.45 -12.98
C LEU A 92 5.58 19.25 -13.32
N TYR A 93 4.93 18.37 -12.58
CA TYR A 93 3.50 18.12 -12.67
C TYR A 93 2.86 18.15 -11.28
N GLN A 94 1.58 18.48 -11.21
CA GLN A 94 0.79 18.45 -9.97
C GLN A 94 -0.25 17.33 -10.03
N PHE A 95 -0.30 16.51 -8.99
CA PHE A 95 -1.29 15.43 -8.87
C PHE A 95 -2.67 15.99 -8.49
N GLU A 96 -3.73 15.52 -9.13
CA GLU A 96 -5.09 16.03 -8.91
C GLU A 96 -5.89 15.18 -7.91
N TYR A 97 -6.59 15.84 -7.00
CA TYR A 97 -7.47 15.21 -5.99
C TYR A 97 -8.92 15.61 -6.22
N GLY A 98 -9.85 14.78 -5.75
CA GLY A 98 -11.29 15.06 -5.82
C GLY A 98 -11.81 15.13 -7.24
N VAL A 99 -11.15 14.48 -8.20
CA VAL A 99 -11.57 14.54 -9.61
C VAL A 99 -12.88 13.78 -9.81
N HIS A 100 -13.72 14.26 -10.71
CA HIS A 100 -14.95 13.55 -11.05
C HIS A 100 -14.63 12.19 -11.70
N PRO A 101 -15.41 11.12 -11.44
CA PRO A 101 -15.17 9.78 -12.00
C PRO A 101 -14.98 9.76 -13.53
N SER A 102 -15.72 10.59 -14.27
CA SER A 102 -15.54 10.67 -15.74
C SER A 102 -14.17 11.22 -16.15
N VAL A 103 -13.62 12.18 -15.39
CA VAL A 103 -12.26 12.71 -15.62
C VAL A 103 -11.23 11.66 -15.24
N PHE A 104 -11.43 10.96 -14.12
CA PHE A 104 -10.55 9.87 -13.69
C PHE A 104 -10.46 8.77 -14.75
N LEU A 105 -11.60 8.31 -15.27
CA LEU A 105 -11.67 7.27 -16.31
C LEU A 105 -11.12 7.73 -17.66
N ALA A 106 -11.20 9.04 -17.97
CA ALA A 106 -10.61 9.59 -19.18
C ALA A 106 -9.07 9.66 -19.13
N LYS A 107 -8.46 9.68 -17.93
CA LYS A 107 -7.00 9.65 -17.78
C LYS A 107 -6.49 8.22 -17.84
N LEU A 108 -6.07 7.82 -19.04
CA LEU A 108 -5.56 6.47 -19.34
C LEU A 108 -4.29 6.08 -18.56
N ARG A 109 -3.60 7.05 -17.95
CA ARG A 109 -2.34 6.80 -17.23
C ARG A 109 -2.52 6.97 -15.72
N GLY A 110 -2.11 5.94 -14.98
CA GLY A 110 -2.01 5.92 -13.52
C GLY A 110 -1.13 7.03 -12.95
N GLY A 111 -1.19 7.27 -11.64
CA GLY A 111 -0.25 8.17 -10.97
C GLY A 111 -0.42 9.65 -11.31
N THR A 112 -1.62 10.09 -11.71
CA THR A 112 -1.86 11.50 -12.10
C THR A 112 -3.03 12.15 -11.37
N CYS A 113 -4.01 11.36 -10.92
CA CYS A 113 -5.16 11.85 -10.20
C CYS A 113 -5.83 10.75 -9.36
N THR A 114 -6.65 11.17 -8.40
CA THR A 114 -7.52 10.32 -7.58
C THR A 114 -8.89 10.96 -7.34
N ILE A 115 -9.90 10.15 -7.08
CA ILE A 115 -11.25 10.61 -6.70
C ILE A 115 -11.26 11.03 -5.21
N ALA A 116 -10.30 10.59 -4.41
CA ALA A 116 -10.19 10.97 -3.01
C ALA A 116 -10.01 12.48 -2.82
N GLN A 117 -10.66 13.02 -1.79
CA GLN A 117 -10.50 14.43 -1.40
C GLN A 117 -9.16 14.66 -0.71
N ALA A 118 -8.54 15.81 -0.97
CA ALA A 118 -7.32 16.22 -0.30
C ALA A 118 -7.64 16.94 1.03
N ASP A 119 -6.79 16.68 2.02
CA ASP A 119 -6.76 17.43 3.27
C ASP A 119 -6.12 18.83 3.09
N PRO A 120 -6.33 19.75 4.05
CA PRO A 120 -5.74 21.08 4.05
C PRO A 120 -4.22 21.04 3.96
N HIS A 121 -3.64 22.01 3.24
CA HIS A 121 -2.21 22.04 2.92
C HIS A 121 -1.31 21.98 4.17
N GLU A 122 -1.71 22.63 5.27
CA GLU A 122 -0.99 22.61 6.53
C GLU A 122 -0.89 21.21 7.12
N THR A 123 -2.00 20.45 7.11
CA THR A 123 -2.04 19.04 7.52
C THR A 123 -1.10 18.20 6.65
N VAL A 124 -1.10 18.43 5.34
CA VAL A 124 -0.24 17.68 4.40
C VAL A 124 1.24 17.92 4.70
N VAL A 125 1.63 19.19 4.88
CA VAL A 125 3.01 19.56 5.22
C VAL A 125 3.39 18.95 6.58
N HIS A 126 2.49 19.01 7.56
CA HIS A 126 2.69 18.38 8.86
C HIS A 126 2.98 16.88 8.73
N ARG A 127 2.15 16.13 7.99
CA ARG A 127 2.39 14.69 7.75
C ARG A 127 3.73 14.43 7.07
N ALA A 128 4.03 15.14 5.99
CA ALA A 128 5.27 14.93 5.25
C ALA A 128 6.52 15.19 6.13
N MET A 129 6.52 16.28 6.90
CA MET A 129 7.62 16.62 7.79
C MET A 129 7.72 15.66 8.99
N TYR A 130 6.59 15.20 9.52
CA TYR A 130 6.58 14.19 10.58
C TYR A 130 7.21 12.88 10.09
N LEU A 131 6.83 12.42 8.89
CA LEU A 131 7.37 11.19 8.31
C LEU A 131 8.85 11.31 7.90
N LEU A 132 9.31 12.50 7.53
CA LEU A 132 10.75 12.74 7.34
C LEU A 132 11.55 12.46 8.62
N GLN A 133 10.98 12.76 9.79
CA GLN A 133 11.66 12.59 11.07
C GLN A 133 11.50 11.20 11.67
N ASN A 134 10.38 10.54 11.42
CA ASN A 134 9.97 9.28 12.08
C ASN A 134 9.95 8.06 11.15
N GLY A 135 10.09 8.27 9.83
CA GLY A 135 9.99 7.21 8.81
C GLY A 135 8.56 6.94 8.35
N PHE A 136 8.45 6.17 7.26
CA PHE A 136 7.18 5.77 6.63
C PHE A 136 7.20 4.26 6.32
N GLY A 137 7.43 3.45 7.35
CA GLY A 137 7.50 1.98 7.25
C GLY A 137 8.64 1.44 6.36
N ASN A 138 8.82 0.12 6.38
CA ASN A 138 9.74 -0.60 5.49
C ASN A 138 8.93 -1.16 4.31
N TYR A 139 8.96 -0.49 3.17
CA TYR A 139 8.32 -0.96 1.94
C TYR A 139 9.34 -1.12 0.81
N ASP A 140 9.21 -2.21 0.06
CA ASP A 140 10.14 -2.53 -1.02
C ASP A 140 9.73 -1.93 -2.38
N VAL A 141 10.76 -1.41 -3.05
CA VAL A 141 10.96 -0.92 -4.44
C VAL A 141 9.95 0.02 -5.13
N PHE A 142 10.49 1.22 -5.42
CA PHE A 142 10.16 2.29 -6.38
C PHE A 142 8.87 2.19 -7.21
N GLU A 143 8.20 3.34 -7.32
CA GLU A 143 6.94 3.63 -8.04
C GLU A 143 5.69 3.60 -7.14
N ASN A 144 5.36 2.46 -6.51
CA ASN A 144 4.17 2.40 -5.64
C ASN A 144 4.36 3.19 -4.35
N ASN A 145 5.51 3.03 -3.71
CA ASN A 145 5.71 3.57 -2.35
C ASN A 145 5.79 5.09 -2.32
N CYS A 146 6.27 5.75 -3.40
CA CYS A 146 6.31 7.21 -3.44
C CYS A 146 4.94 7.83 -3.75
N GLU A 147 4.12 7.17 -4.60
CA GLU A 147 2.73 7.55 -4.83
C GLU A 147 1.92 7.34 -3.55
N ASP A 148 2.03 6.18 -2.91
CA ASP A 148 1.32 5.84 -1.67
C ASP A 148 1.72 6.77 -0.52
N PHE A 149 3.01 7.08 -0.36
CA PHE A 149 3.48 8.10 0.57
C PHE A 149 2.80 9.45 0.34
N ALA A 150 2.77 9.92 -0.90
CA ALA A 150 2.21 11.22 -1.21
C ALA A 150 0.67 11.24 -1.08
N ILE A 151 0.00 10.14 -1.45
CA ILE A 151 -1.44 9.93 -1.25
C ILE A 151 -1.76 9.93 0.24
N TYR A 152 -1.01 9.20 1.07
CA TYR A 152 -1.19 9.21 2.51
C TYR A 152 -0.98 10.61 3.09
N CYS A 153 0.09 11.31 2.71
CA CYS A 153 0.29 12.69 3.17
C CYS A 153 -0.91 13.59 2.81
N LYS A 154 -1.46 13.44 1.60
CA LYS A 154 -2.59 14.24 1.12
C LYS A 154 -3.95 13.87 1.69
N THR A 155 -4.17 12.65 2.13
CA THR A 155 -5.52 12.14 2.47
C THR A 155 -5.63 11.57 3.89
N GLY A 156 -4.51 11.16 4.47
CA GLY A 156 -4.45 10.36 5.69
C GLY A 156 -4.98 8.93 5.53
N LEU A 157 -5.30 8.49 4.31
CA LEU A 157 -5.91 7.18 4.06
C LEU A 157 -4.85 6.08 3.93
N LEU A 158 -5.11 4.96 4.60
CA LEU A 158 -4.33 3.73 4.52
C LEU A 158 -5.24 2.53 4.24
N PRO A 159 -4.84 1.59 3.37
CA PRO A 159 -5.55 0.31 3.20
C PRO A 159 -5.59 -0.51 4.51
N LEU A 160 -6.72 -1.14 4.82
CA LEU A 160 -6.97 -1.92 6.05
C LEU A 160 -6.49 -3.37 5.99
N ASP A 161 -6.56 -4.01 4.83
CA ASP A 161 -6.22 -5.43 4.64
C ASP A 161 -4.99 -5.53 3.74
N ASP A 162 -3.87 -6.08 4.26
CA ASP A 162 -2.73 -6.46 3.42
C ASP A 162 -1.86 -7.52 4.13
N ASP A 163 -2.33 -8.77 4.12
CA ASP A 163 -1.43 -9.94 4.09
C ASP A 163 -0.68 -10.03 2.73
N GLN A 164 -0.89 -9.05 1.84
CA GLN A 164 -0.34 -9.00 0.50
C GLN A 164 0.02 -7.57 0.07
N GLY A 165 0.68 -6.83 0.97
CA GLY A 165 1.47 -5.64 0.64
C GLY A 165 0.68 -4.44 0.13
N ILE A 166 0.64 -3.39 0.94
CA ILE A 166 0.19 -2.04 0.55
C ILE A 166 0.91 -1.62 -0.72
N GLY A 167 0.19 -1.59 -1.84
CA GLY A 167 0.77 -1.34 -3.16
C GLY A 167 -0.23 -1.38 -4.32
N ARG A 168 -1.38 -0.71 -4.20
CA ARG A 168 -2.34 -0.53 -5.32
C ARG A 168 -2.47 0.93 -5.73
N SER A 169 -1.32 1.58 -5.90
CA SER A 169 -1.21 2.89 -6.54
C SER A 169 -1.87 2.89 -7.93
N GLY A 170 -2.22 4.07 -8.48
CA GLY A 170 -2.85 4.16 -9.79
C GLY A 170 -1.99 3.58 -10.92
N GLN A 171 -0.68 3.44 -10.71
CA GLN A 171 0.26 2.81 -11.64
C GLN A 171 0.35 1.28 -11.50
N ALA A 172 0.14 0.71 -10.30
CA ALA A 172 0.17 -0.75 -10.07
C ALA A 172 -1.16 -1.48 -10.24
N SER A 173 -2.28 -0.76 -10.40
CA SER A 173 -3.60 -1.38 -10.52
C SER A 173 -3.88 -2.16 -11.83
N ALA A 174 -2.86 -2.37 -12.66
CA ALA A 174 -3.00 -3.05 -13.95
C ALA A 174 -3.09 -4.59 -13.87
N VAL A 175 -2.88 -5.20 -12.69
CA VAL A 175 -2.88 -6.67 -12.52
C VAL A 175 -3.87 -7.12 -11.44
N VAL A 176 -5.11 -6.64 -11.50
CA VAL A 176 -6.19 -7.42 -10.88
C VAL A 176 -6.48 -8.59 -11.81
N GLY A 177 -5.89 -9.73 -11.49
CA GLY A 177 -6.07 -11.00 -12.20
C GLY A 177 -7.53 -11.42 -12.20
N MET A 178 -8.29 -10.96 -13.20
CA MET A 178 -9.48 -11.67 -13.62
C MET A 178 -8.99 -12.98 -14.23
N PRO A 179 -9.49 -14.15 -13.78
CA PRO A 179 -9.11 -15.41 -14.38
C PRO A 179 -9.34 -15.31 -15.88
N LEU A 180 -8.35 -15.67 -16.70
CA LEU A 180 -8.52 -15.82 -18.14
C LEU A 180 -9.78 -16.68 -18.47
N ALA A 181 -10.18 -17.55 -17.54
CA ALA A 181 -11.43 -18.32 -17.54
C ALA A 181 -12.72 -17.47 -17.53
N ALA A 182 -12.76 -16.32 -16.85
CA ALA A 182 -13.92 -15.42 -16.84
C ALA A 182 -14.15 -14.76 -18.22
N LEU A 183 -13.07 -14.47 -18.96
CA LEU A 183 -13.12 -13.99 -20.35
C LEU A 183 -13.66 -15.05 -21.31
N LEU A 184 -13.56 -16.34 -20.96
CA LEU A 184 -14.07 -17.47 -21.73
C LEU A 184 -15.54 -17.81 -21.40
N SER A 185 -16.17 -17.10 -20.45
CA SER A 185 -17.61 -17.20 -20.20
C SER A 185 -18.43 -16.63 -21.36
N THR A 186 -19.63 -17.17 -21.54
CA THR A 186 -20.45 -17.01 -22.75
C THR A 186 -20.85 -15.58 -23.15
N PRO A 187 -21.03 -14.57 -22.26
CA PRO A 187 -21.31 -13.21 -22.73
C PRO A 187 -20.06 -12.47 -23.26
N PHE A 188 -18.86 -12.75 -22.75
CA PHE A 188 -17.62 -12.10 -23.20
C PHE A 188 -17.08 -12.69 -24.52
N LYS A 189 -17.28 -13.98 -24.77
CA LYS A 189 -16.86 -14.63 -26.02
C LYS A 189 -17.38 -13.94 -27.29
N LEU A 190 -18.60 -13.39 -27.26
CA LEU A 190 -19.17 -12.66 -28.39
C LEU A 190 -18.52 -11.27 -28.59
N LEU A 191 -18.05 -10.65 -27.52
CA LEU A 191 -17.39 -9.33 -27.56
C LEU A 191 -15.90 -9.43 -27.91
N VAL A 192 -15.26 -10.59 -27.68
CA VAL A 192 -13.83 -10.84 -27.94
C VAL A 192 -13.58 -11.40 -29.36
N GLY A 193 -14.61 -11.45 -30.23
CA GLY A 193 -14.57 -12.08 -31.56
C GLY A 193 -13.59 -11.50 -32.59
N GLY A 194 -12.76 -10.51 -32.23
CA GLY A 194 -11.69 -9.96 -33.06
C GLY A 194 -10.77 -9.00 -32.29
N PRO A 195 -9.66 -8.54 -32.90
CA PRO A 195 -8.65 -7.71 -32.22
C PRO A 195 -9.19 -6.43 -31.58
N VAL A 196 -10.16 -5.76 -32.24
CA VAL A 196 -10.81 -4.55 -31.71
C VAL A 196 -11.69 -4.85 -30.50
N GLY A 197 -12.42 -5.96 -30.54
CA GLY A 197 -13.26 -6.42 -29.44
C GLY A 197 -12.43 -6.76 -28.19
N MET A 198 -11.33 -7.50 -28.38
CA MET A 198 -10.35 -7.78 -27.32
C MET A 198 -9.77 -6.49 -26.73
N ALA A 199 -9.32 -5.55 -27.57
CA ALA A 199 -8.77 -4.27 -27.10
C ALA A 199 -9.80 -3.47 -26.27
N THR A 200 -11.07 -3.45 -26.71
CA THR A 200 -12.15 -2.74 -26.01
C THR A 200 -12.45 -3.37 -24.65
N VAL A 201 -12.53 -4.70 -24.57
CA VAL A 201 -12.72 -5.42 -23.30
C VAL A 201 -11.57 -5.16 -22.34
N THR A 202 -10.32 -5.26 -22.82
CA THR A 202 -9.12 -4.99 -22.00
C THR A 202 -9.11 -3.56 -21.48
N ALA A 203 -9.40 -2.57 -22.33
CA ALA A 203 -9.48 -1.17 -21.92
C ALA A 203 -10.60 -0.94 -20.89
N GLY A 204 -11.79 -1.53 -21.10
CA GLY A 204 -12.91 -1.44 -20.17
C GLY A 204 -12.59 -2.05 -18.81
N MET A 205 -11.93 -3.21 -18.79
CA MET A 205 -11.49 -3.88 -17.55
C MET A 205 -10.41 -3.09 -16.83
N TYR A 206 -9.43 -2.54 -17.55
CA TYR A 206 -8.42 -1.66 -16.97
C TYR A 206 -9.06 -0.43 -16.29
N CYS A 207 -9.98 0.24 -17.00
CA CYS A 207 -10.70 1.39 -16.47
C CYS A 207 -11.54 1.05 -15.24
N ALA A 208 -12.28 -0.07 -15.28
CA ALA A 208 -13.08 -0.54 -14.15
C ALA A 208 -12.19 -0.91 -12.95
N GLY A 209 -11.12 -1.67 -13.19
CA GLY A 209 -10.13 -2.05 -12.18
C GLY A 209 -9.52 -0.84 -11.49
N ARG A 210 -9.02 0.12 -12.27
CA ARG A 210 -8.45 1.38 -11.76
C ARG A 210 -9.47 2.18 -10.93
N TYR A 211 -10.74 2.17 -11.33
CA TYR A 211 -11.79 2.90 -10.60
C TYR A 211 -12.12 2.25 -9.25
N ILE A 212 -12.32 0.93 -9.20
CA ILE A 212 -12.71 0.25 -7.96
C ILE A 212 -11.59 0.21 -6.92
N THR A 213 -10.33 0.31 -7.35
CA THR A 213 -9.15 0.32 -6.48
C THR A 213 -8.70 1.72 -6.07
N ASP A 214 -9.29 2.78 -6.64
CA ASP A 214 -8.97 4.15 -6.25
C ASP A 214 -9.22 4.35 -4.75
N VAL A 215 -8.30 5.04 -4.08
CA VAL A 215 -8.36 5.27 -2.62
C VAL A 215 -9.60 6.06 -2.19
N GLY A 216 -10.22 6.82 -3.11
CA GLY A 216 -11.47 7.54 -2.88
C GLY A 216 -12.74 6.72 -3.14
N VAL A 217 -12.62 5.51 -3.67
CA VAL A 217 -13.75 4.63 -4.04
C VAL A 217 -13.77 3.35 -3.19
N ARG A 218 -12.59 2.77 -2.92
CA ARG A 218 -12.46 1.54 -2.14
C ARG A 218 -12.96 1.74 -0.69
N LYS A 219 -13.48 0.68 -0.08
CA LYS A 219 -14.10 0.72 1.26
C LYS A 219 -13.19 0.23 2.39
N ASP A 220 -12.13 -0.46 2.02
CA ASP A 220 -11.10 -1.06 2.86
C ASP A 220 -9.95 -0.07 3.10
N VAL A 221 -10.27 1.20 3.34
CA VAL A 221 -9.31 2.22 3.75
C VAL A 221 -9.79 2.90 5.01
N MET A 222 -8.85 3.25 5.89
CA MET A 222 -9.13 4.03 7.08
C MET A 222 -8.28 5.30 7.10
N LYS A 223 -8.84 6.37 7.66
CA LYS A 223 -8.09 7.60 7.91
C LYS A 223 -7.31 7.46 9.22
N VAL A 224 -6.00 7.67 9.16
CA VAL A 224 -5.08 7.51 10.28
C VAL A 224 -4.22 8.77 10.40
N GLU A 225 -4.25 9.39 11.58
CA GLU A 225 -3.35 10.50 11.90
C GLU A 225 -1.90 10.02 11.96
N VAL A 226 -0.98 10.90 11.56
CA VAL A 226 0.41 10.53 11.31
C VAL A 226 1.16 10.09 12.56
N GLU A 227 0.78 10.63 13.71
CA GLU A 227 1.30 10.29 15.03
C GLU A 227 0.98 8.84 15.42
N HIS A 228 -0.15 8.32 14.92
CA HIS A 228 -0.59 6.95 15.18
C HIS A 228 -0.20 5.99 14.06
N LEU A 229 0.44 6.46 12.99
CA LEU A 229 0.82 5.63 11.85
C LEU A 229 1.72 4.47 12.27
N ALA A 230 2.75 4.74 13.08
CA ALA A 230 3.69 3.72 13.54
C ALA A 230 3.00 2.62 14.37
N ALA A 231 2.01 2.97 15.17
CA ALA A 231 1.20 1.97 15.88
C ALA A 231 0.41 1.11 14.88
N HIS A 232 -0.26 1.71 13.89
CA HIS A 232 -1.02 0.95 12.90
C HIS A 232 -0.13 0.05 12.03
N LEU A 233 1.09 0.49 11.70
CA LEU A 233 2.05 -0.32 10.96
C LEU A 233 2.67 -1.42 11.84
N GLY A 234 3.03 -1.11 13.08
CA GLY A 234 3.60 -2.08 14.04
C GLY A 234 2.61 -3.14 14.51
N TRP A 235 1.32 -2.82 14.63
CA TRP A 235 0.25 -3.80 14.86
C TRP A 235 0.11 -4.79 13.69
N ARG A 236 0.51 -4.38 12.48
CA ARG A 236 0.43 -5.22 11.28
C ARG A 236 1.69 -6.08 11.12
N GLU A 237 2.88 -5.54 11.42
CA GLU A 237 4.12 -6.33 11.48
C GLU A 237 4.06 -7.41 12.57
N SER A 238 3.48 -7.11 13.74
CA SER A 238 3.26 -8.10 14.82
C SER A 238 2.04 -9.01 14.59
N GLY A 239 1.17 -8.68 13.63
CA GLY A 239 0.01 -9.49 13.23
C GLY A 239 0.33 -10.54 12.17
N GLY A 240 1.44 -10.41 11.45
CA GLY A 240 1.93 -11.36 10.43
C GLY A 240 2.62 -12.61 10.98
N GLU A 241 2.71 -12.75 12.30
CA GLU A 241 3.15 -13.96 13.00
C GLU A 241 1.99 -14.53 13.84
N ARG A 242 0.83 -14.67 13.20
CA ARG A 242 -0.18 -15.62 13.61
C ARG A 242 -0.46 -16.52 12.43
N ASP A 243 0.35 -17.57 12.35
CA ASP A 243 -0.07 -18.80 11.69
C ASP A 243 -1.53 -19.10 12.08
N LEU A 244 -2.27 -19.56 11.10
CA LEU A 244 -3.55 -20.23 11.22
C LEU A 244 -3.52 -21.20 12.41
N ILE A 245 -3.99 -20.76 13.57
CA ILE A 245 -4.69 -21.67 14.47
C ILE A 245 -6.10 -21.69 13.90
N ASP A 246 -6.27 -22.60 12.94
CA ASP A 246 -7.55 -23.18 12.61
C ASP A 246 -8.21 -23.52 13.95
N LEU A 247 -9.22 -22.75 14.36
CA LEU A 247 -10.24 -23.29 15.27
C LEU A 247 -11.16 -24.16 14.42
N GLY A 248 -10.55 -25.19 13.83
CA GLY A 248 -11.21 -26.45 13.60
C GLY A 248 -11.54 -26.97 14.99
N GLU A 249 -12.83 -27.11 15.25
CA GLU A 249 -13.33 -27.83 16.41
C GLU A 249 -12.85 -29.28 16.27
N ASP A 250 -11.66 -29.57 16.82
CA ASP A 250 -11.16 -30.91 17.03
C ASP A 250 -12.00 -31.57 18.15
N GLU A 251 -13.13 -32.15 17.77
CA GLU A 251 -13.95 -33.04 18.61
C GLU A 251 -13.24 -34.38 18.95
N GLU A 252 -11.93 -34.52 18.72
CA GLU A 252 -11.21 -35.80 18.90
C GLU A 252 -10.27 -35.83 20.12
N ALA A 253 -10.12 -34.73 20.86
CA ALA A 253 -9.26 -34.70 22.07
C ALA A 253 -10.02 -34.91 23.40
N VAL A 254 -11.35 -34.74 23.41
CA VAL A 254 -12.16 -34.81 24.64
C VAL A 254 -12.57 -36.25 24.99
N GLU A 255 -12.64 -37.17 24.02
CA GLU A 255 -12.93 -38.58 24.31
C GLU A 255 -11.78 -39.31 25.01
N SER A 256 -10.52 -38.87 24.83
CA SER A 256 -9.38 -39.56 25.44
C SER A 256 -9.21 -39.29 26.94
N GLU A 257 -9.55 -38.10 27.42
CA GLU A 257 -9.50 -37.78 28.86
C GLU A 257 -10.73 -38.29 29.62
N VAL A 258 -11.89 -38.38 28.99
CA VAL A 258 -13.10 -38.93 29.63
C VAL A 258 -13.01 -40.45 29.80
N VAL A 259 -12.46 -41.18 28.82
CA VAL A 259 -12.29 -42.63 28.90
C VAL A 259 -11.27 -43.04 29.97
N VAL A 260 -10.22 -42.25 30.19
CA VAL A 260 -9.21 -42.52 31.24
C VAL A 260 -9.79 -42.31 32.65
N LEU A 261 -10.69 -41.33 32.83
CA LEU A 261 -11.33 -41.10 34.13
C LEU A 261 -12.42 -42.14 34.44
N GLU A 262 -13.14 -42.64 33.44
CA GLU A 262 -14.14 -43.72 33.65
C GLU A 262 -13.48 -45.10 33.92
N GLU A 263 -12.29 -45.39 33.38
CA GLU A 263 -11.55 -46.62 33.69
C GLU A 263 -10.93 -46.63 35.10
N GLU A 264 -10.47 -45.48 35.62
CA GLU A 264 -9.95 -45.38 36.99
C GLU A 264 -11.08 -45.54 38.04
N GLU A 265 -12.28 -45.02 37.78
CA GLU A 265 -13.42 -45.14 38.70
C GLU A 265 -13.97 -46.58 38.77
N GLN A 266 -13.92 -47.35 37.68
CA GLN A 266 -14.34 -48.77 37.67
C GLN A 266 -13.33 -49.71 38.35
N LEU A 267 -12.03 -49.40 38.33
CA LEU A 267 -11.01 -50.21 39.01
C LEU A 267 -11.07 -50.05 40.54
N ASP A 268 -11.40 -48.85 41.03
CA ASP A 268 -11.57 -48.60 42.46
C ASP A 268 -12.85 -49.27 43.03
N GLU A 269 -13.95 -49.30 42.27
CA GLU A 269 -15.17 -50.02 42.68
C GLU A 269 -14.99 -51.55 42.70
N GLU A 270 -14.21 -52.12 41.78
CA GLU A 270 -13.95 -53.57 41.75
C GLU A 270 -13.02 -54.02 42.90
N GLU A 271 -12.03 -53.18 43.28
CA GLU A 271 -11.16 -53.46 44.41
C GLU A 271 -11.90 -53.33 45.76
N GLU A 272 -12.80 -52.35 45.90
CA GLU A 272 -13.63 -52.22 47.11
C GLU A 272 -14.59 -53.41 47.28
N ASN A 273 -15.19 -53.90 46.18
CA ASN A 273 -16.05 -55.09 46.22
C ASN A 273 -15.28 -56.38 46.52
N ARG A 274 -14.03 -56.53 46.06
CA ARG A 274 -13.16 -57.66 46.46
C ARG A 274 -12.77 -57.60 47.93
N ARG A 275 -12.53 -56.41 48.50
CA ARG A 275 -12.26 -56.23 49.94
C ARG A 275 -13.49 -56.53 50.80
N LYS A 276 -14.70 -56.16 50.36
CA LYS A 276 -15.96 -56.50 51.07
C LYS A 276 -16.27 -58.01 51.03
N LYS A 277 -15.99 -58.72 49.93
CA LYS A 277 -16.20 -60.18 49.82
C LYS A 277 -15.25 -61.02 50.69
N ARG A 278 -14.05 -60.52 51.02
CA ARG A 278 -13.10 -61.21 51.93
C ARG A 278 -13.40 -61.05 53.42
N ARG A 279 -14.46 -60.31 53.78
CA ARG A 279 -14.87 -60.07 55.18
C ARG A 279 -16.11 -60.87 55.62
N ILE A 280 -16.66 -61.75 54.76
CA ILE A 280 -17.86 -62.57 55.03
C ILE A 280 -17.57 -64.07 54.81
N ILE A 281 -16.36 -64.54 55.12
CA ILE A 281 -16.06 -65.96 55.37
C ILE A 281 -15.19 -66.04 56.62
#